data_AF-A0A9D8ZXF3-F1
#
_entry.id   AF-A0A9D8ZXF3-F1
#
_cell.length_a   1.000
_cell.length_b   1.000
_cell.length_c   1.000
_cell.angle_alpha   90.00
_cell.angle_beta   90.00
_cell.angle_gamma   90.00
#
_symmetry.space_group_name_H-M   'P 1'
#
loop_
_entity.id
_entity.type
_entity.pdbx_description
1 polymer ?
#
loop_
_entity_poly.entity_id
_entity_poly.type
_entity_poly.pdbx_seq_one_letter_code
_entity_poly.pdbx_strand_id
1 'polypeptide(L)'
;MIRQIEHSMMYLATFSRSYYSFCALWDRLGQLDEGTGYFFPFRSICNALLCDAAISWCKVFGSNTEETHWKAVVGDEQRFRELLFRQLNVTDKEFKAYWQEMTNFRNKIVAHFDSDHFSKGITPSFELAMKSSAIAHRYLREEFPRNVNYTGPKCLDDYGRKVASLVVSKLMV
;
A
#
# COMPACT_ATOMS: atom_id res chain seq x y z
N MET A 1 14.71 7.84 14.99
CA MET A 1 15.00 6.49 14.47
C MET A 1 13.88 5.48 14.78
N ILE A 2 13.74 4.92 15.99
CA ILE A 2 12.71 3.86 16.27
C ILE A 2 11.28 4.33 15.92
N ARG A 3 10.88 5.53 16.36
CA ARG A 3 9.56 6.09 16.05
C ARG A 3 9.28 6.24 14.55
N GLN A 4 10.30 6.59 13.75
CA GLN A 4 10.16 6.73 12.30
C GLN A 4 10.02 5.37 11.61
N ILE A 5 10.75 4.35 12.09
CA ILE A 5 10.59 2.96 11.66
C ILE A 5 9.16 2.49 11.94
N GLU A 6 8.65 2.72 13.17
CA GLU A 6 7.28 2.38 13.55
C GLU A 6 6.24 3.08 12.68
N HIS A 7 6.37 4.39 12.44
CA HIS A 7 5.47 5.13 11.56
C HIS A 7 5.51 4.60 10.11
N SER A 8 6.70 4.29 9.60
CA SER A 8 6.86 3.69 8.26
C SER A 8 6.15 2.34 8.19
N MET A 9 6.37 1.47 9.18
CA MET A 9 5.71 0.16 9.27
C MET A 9 4.20 0.27 9.44
N MET A 10 3.71 1.31 10.13
CA MET A 10 2.28 1.60 10.25
C MET A 10 1.68 1.96 8.89
N TYR A 11 2.35 2.78 8.07
CA TYR A 11 1.89 3.05 6.70
C TYR A 11 1.90 1.80 5.82
N LEU A 12 2.89 0.93 5.95
CA LEU A 12 2.89 -0.35 5.23
C LEU A 12 1.75 -1.28 5.68
N ALA A 13 1.41 -1.28 6.97
CA ALA A 13 0.24 -2.01 7.48
C ALA A 13 -1.07 -1.40 6.98
N THR A 14 -1.20 -0.06 6.98
CA THR A 14 -2.36 0.64 6.42
C THR A 14 -2.53 0.32 4.93
N PHE A 15 -1.44 0.37 4.16
CA PHE A 15 -1.43 -0.06 2.75
C PHE A 15 -2.02 -1.46 2.61
N SER A 16 -1.49 -2.44 3.35
CA SER A 16 -1.94 -3.83 3.24
C SER A 16 -3.42 -3.99 3.57
N ARG A 17 -3.87 -3.38 4.67
CA ARG A 17 -5.28 -3.39 5.06
C ARG A 17 -6.17 -2.85 3.95
N SER A 18 -5.83 -1.68 3.41
CA SER A 18 -6.68 -1.00 2.43
C SER A 18 -6.69 -1.72 1.09
N TYR A 19 -5.52 -2.21 0.64
CA TYR A 19 -5.41 -3.02 -0.58
C TYR A 19 -6.22 -4.32 -0.49
N TYR A 20 -6.04 -5.11 0.56
CA TYR A 20 -6.77 -6.38 0.69
C TYR A 20 -8.27 -6.18 0.93
N SER A 21 -8.66 -5.12 1.65
CA SER A 21 -10.08 -4.77 1.80
C SER A 21 -10.69 -4.35 0.47
N PHE A 22 -9.96 -3.57 -0.34
CA PHE A 22 -10.38 -3.24 -1.70
C PHE A 22 -10.60 -4.51 -2.53
N CYS A 23 -9.63 -5.42 -2.60
CA CYS A 23 -9.77 -6.66 -3.37
C CYS A 23 -11.01 -7.46 -2.95
N ALA A 24 -11.22 -7.64 -1.64
CA ALA A 24 -12.33 -8.43 -1.14
C ALA A 24 -13.71 -7.80 -1.42
N LEU A 25 -13.82 -6.47 -1.39
CA LEU A 25 -15.05 -5.75 -1.75
C LEU A 25 -15.25 -5.71 -3.26
N TRP A 26 -14.19 -5.48 -4.02
CA TRP A 26 -14.21 -5.42 -5.48
C TRP A 26 -14.73 -6.72 -6.08
N ASP A 27 -14.28 -7.87 -5.58
CA ASP A 27 -14.73 -9.20 -6.01
C ASP A 27 -16.25 -9.42 -5.78
N ARG A 28 -16.86 -8.65 -4.88
CA ARG A 28 -18.28 -8.73 -4.50
C ARG A 28 -19.08 -7.51 -4.93
N LEU A 29 -18.47 -6.59 -5.68
CA LEU A 29 -19.03 -5.26 -5.89
C LEU A 29 -20.39 -5.31 -6.58
N GLY A 30 -20.58 -6.23 -7.52
CA GLY A 30 -21.86 -6.42 -8.22
C GLY A 30 -23.00 -6.79 -7.27
N GLN A 31 -22.74 -7.64 -6.28
CA GLN A 31 -23.73 -8.02 -5.26
C GLN A 31 -23.95 -6.88 -4.25
N LEU A 32 -22.86 -6.24 -3.80
CA LEU A 32 -22.91 -5.22 -2.76
C LEU A 32 -23.62 -3.93 -3.21
N ASP A 33 -23.46 -3.54 -4.48
CA ASP A 33 -24.13 -2.37 -5.05
C ASP A 33 -25.46 -2.72 -5.78
N GLU A 34 -25.92 -3.97 -5.71
CA GLU A 34 -27.19 -4.38 -6.33
C GLU A 34 -28.36 -3.59 -5.72
N GLY A 35 -29.26 -3.09 -6.58
CA GLY A 35 -30.43 -2.31 -6.13
C GLY A 35 -30.11 -0.91 -5.59
N THR A 36 -28.84 -0.48 -5.58
CA THR A 36 -28.44 0.86 -5.09
C THR A 36 -28.58 1.98 -6.12
N GLY A 37 -29.04 1.68 -7.33
CA GLY A 37 -29.20 2.69 -8.39
C GLY A 37 -27.89 3.39 -8.72
N TYR A 38 -27.90 4.73 -8.78
CA TYR A 38 -26.72 5.54 -9.06
C TYR A 38 -25.88 5.89 -7.83
N PHE A 39 -26.25 5.42 -6.64
CA PHE A 39 -25.56 5.78 -5.39
C PHE A 39 -24.22 5.05 -5.24
N PHE A 40 -24.10 3.80 -5.71
CA PHE A 40 -22.88 2.97 -5.69
C PHE A 40 -22.02 3.12 -4.42
N PRO A 41 -22.58 2.88 -3.22
CA PRO A 41 -21.89 3.12 -1.97
C PRO A 41 -20.60 2.28 -1.83
N PHE A 42 -20.62 1.01 -2.23
CA PHE A 42 -19.44 0.15 -2.11
C PHE A 42 -18.39 0.45 -3.17
N ARG A 43 -18.80 0.89 -4.37
CA ARG A 43 -17.84 1.40 -5.36
C ARG A 43 -17.09 2.62 -4.83
N SER A 44 -17.82 3.51 -4.15
CA SER A 44 -17.23 4.70 -3.52
C SER A 44 -16.25 4.33 -2.42
N ILE A 45 -16.56 3.31 -1.61
CA ILE A 45 -15.65 2.75 -0.60
C ILE A 45 -14.41 2.13 -1.26
N CYS A 46 -14.57 1.34 -2.33
CA CYS A 46 -13.45 0.78 -3.08
C CYS A 46 -12.50 1.85 -3.61
N ASN A 47 -13.04 2.94 -4.16
CA ASN A 47 -12.24 4.08 -4.61
C ASN A 47 -11.45 4.70 -3.45
N ALA A 48 -12.10 4.92 -2.30
CA ALA A 48 -11.43 5.46 -1.11
C ALA A 48 -10.31 4.53 -0.59
N LEU A 49 -10.52 3.22 -0.62
CA LEU A 49 -9.51 2.22 -0.21
C LEU A 49 -8.29 2.21 -1.14
N LEU A 50 -8.50 2.32 -2.46
CA LEU A 50 -7.39 2.45 -3.41
C LEU A 50 -6.61 3.76 -3.20
N CYS A 51 -7.31 4.87 -2.96
CA CYS A 51 -6.68 6.15 -2.62
C CYS A 51 -5.82 6.05 -1.36
N ASP A 52 -6.37 5.46 -0.29
CA ASP A 52 -5.65 5.27 0.98
C ASP A 52 -4.43 4.35 0.83
N ALA A 53 -4.56 3.28 0.03
CA ALA A 53 -3.42 2.42 -0.32
C ALA A 53 -2.34 3.22 -1.07
N ALA A 54 -2.69 3.97 -2.13
CA ALA A 54 -1.72 4.75 -2.89
C ALA A 54 -0.96 5.77 -2.01
N ILE A 55 -1.71 6.49 -1.17
CA ILE A 55 -1.14 7.48 -0.24
C ILE A 55 -0.20 6.79 0.75
N SER A 56 -0.64 5.69 1.37
CA SER A 56 0.14 4.96 2.37
C SER A 56 1.42 4.38 1.79
N TRP A 57 1.38 3.83 0.58
CA TRP A 57 2.58 3.38 -0.11
C TRP A 57 3.53 4.55 -0.41
N CYS A 58 3.00 5.66 -0.93
CA CYS A 58 3.79 6.86 -1.22
C CYS A 58 4.40 7.52 0.02
N LYS A 59 3.84 7.31 1.22
CA LYS A 59 4.48 7.75 2.47
C LYS A 59 5.79 7.03 2.78
N VAL A 60 5.98 5.82 2.26
CA VAL A 60 7.20 5.03 2.47
C VAL A 60 8.11 5.05 1.23
N PHE A 61 7.55 5.00 0.03
CA PHE A 61 8.32 4.87 -1.20
C PHE A 61 8.27 6.11 -2.12
N GLY A 62 7.43 7.10 -1.81
CA GLY A 62 7.19 8.25 -2.67
C GLY A 62 8.33 9.26 -2.65
N SER A 63 8.16 10.35 -1.90
CA SER A 63 9.17 11.41 -1.83
C SER A 63 10.26 11.06 -0.82
N ASN A 64 11.53 11.24 -1.20
CA ASN A 64 12.67 11.10 -0.27
C ASN A 64 12.65 12.13 0.87
N THR A 65 11.79 13.16 0.79
CA THR A 65 11.64 14.20 1.83
C THR A 65 10.73 13.79 2.98
N GLU A 66 10.00 12.69 2.85
CA GLU A 66 9.13 12.19 3.92
C GLU A 66 9.98 11.53 5.02
N GLU A 67 9.72 11.84 6.28
CA GLU A 67 10.44 11.22 7.41
C GLU A 67 10.21 9.71 7.50
N THR A 68 9.11 9.23 6.92
CA THR A 68 8.76 7.80 6.81
C THR A 68 9.28 7.16 5.53
N HIS A 69 10.01 7.90 4.71
CA HIS A 69 10.58 7.34 3.49
C HIS A 69 11.58 6.23 3.85
N TRP A 70 11.60 5.14 3.08
CA TRP A 70 12.44 3.98 3.40
C TRP A 70 13.92 4.36 3.52
N LYS A 71 14.44 5.29 2.70
CA LYS A 71 15.83 5.78 2.81
C LYS A 71 16.13 6.48 4.13
N ALA A 72 15.13 7.11 4.75
CA ALA A 72 15.31 7.80 6.02
C ALA A 72 15.31 6.85 7.22
N VAL A 73 14.78 5.62 7.05
CA VAL A 73 14.53 4.69 8.17
C VAL A 73 15.32 3.39 8.10
N VAL A 74 15.88 3.02 6.95
CA VAL A 74 16.80 1.89 6.84
C VAL A 74 18.22 2.31 7.23
N GLY A 75 18.95 1.43 7.94
CA GLY A 75 20.34 1.71 8.33
C GLY A 75 21.34 1.61 7.16
N ASP A 76 21.07 0.75 6.18
CA ASP A 76 21.91 0.55 4.98
C ASP A 76 21.02 0.57 3.73
N GLU A 77 21.03 1.72 3.04
CA GLU A 77 20.22 1.94 1.85
C GLU A 77 20.59 1.02 0.68
N GLN A 78 21.88 0.74 0.50
CA GLN A 78 22.35 -0.07 -0.62
C GLN A 78 21.94 -1.52 -0.42
N ARG A 79 22.20 -2.06 0.77
CA ARG A 79 21.81 -3.43 1.13
C ARG A 79 20.29 -3.63 1.02
N PHE A 80 19.51 -2.68 1.51
CA PHE A 80 18.05 -2.76 1.40
C PHE A 80 17.58 -2.73 -0.05
N ARG A 81 18.15 -1.84 -0.89
CA ARG A 81 17.77 -1.74 -2.31
C ARG A 81 18.09 -3.00 -3.09
N GLU A 82 19.28 -3.56 -2.91
CA GLU A 82 19.70 -4.82 -3.54
C GLU A 82 18.78 -5.97 -3.10
N LEU A 83 18.46 -6.05 -1.80
CA LEU A 83 17.50 -7.02 -1.27
C LEU A 83 16.12 -6.88 -1.92
N LEU A 84 15.60 -5.65 -1.97
CA LEU A 84 14.28 -5.33 -2.51
C LEU A 84 14.17 -5.73 -3.99
N PHE A 85 15.12 -5.28 -4.82
CA PHE A 85 15.10 -5.55 -6.26
C PHE A 85 15.27 -7.04 -6.56
N ARG A 86 16.16 -7.72 -5.84
CA ARG A 86 16.33 -9.17 -5.95
C ARG A 86 15.04 -9.93 -5.61
N GLN A 87 14.37 -9.59 -4.51
CA GLN A 87 13.15 -10.29 -4.09
C GLN A 87 11.93 -9.95 -4.96
N LEU A 88 11.88 -8.74 -5.52
CA LEU A 88 10.85 -8.34 -6.48
C LEU A 88 11.09 -8.90 -7.88
N ASN A 89 12.31 -9.38 -8.16
CA ASN A 89 12.76 -9.77 -9.50
C ASN A 89 12.60 -8.62 -10.52
N VAL A 90 13.12 -7.44 -10.15
CA VAL A 90 13.09 -6.22 -10.99
C VAL A 90 14.45 -5.55 -11.02
N THR A 91 14.72 -4.81 -12.08
CA THR A 91 15.85 -3.89 -12.22
C THR A 91 15.53 -2.53 -11.59
N ASP A 92 16.56 -1.71 -11.35
CA ASP A 92 16.39 -0.31 -10.92
C ASP A 92 15.51 0.48 -11.89
N LYS A 93 15.70 0.26 -13.20
CA LYS A 93 14.92 0.93 -14.24
C LYS A 93 13.43 0.57 -14.17
N GLU A 94 13.11 -0.72 -14.01
CA GLU A 94 11.72 -1.19 -13.91
C GLU A 94 11.06 -0.70 -12.62
N PHE A 95 11.76 -0.78 -11.49
CA PHE A 95 11.21 -0.27 -10.23
C PHE A 95 11.02 1.26 -10.27
N LYS A 96 11.92 1.99 -10.92
CA LYS A 96 11.79 3.44 -11.12
C LYS A 96 10.61 3.79 -12.02
N ALA A 97 10.38 3.05 -13.10
CA ALA A 97 9.22 3.23 -13.96
C ALA A 97 7.92 3.00 -13.16
N TYR A 98 7.84 1.90 -12.40
CA TYR A 98 6.71 1.63 -11.53
C TYR A 98 6.49 2.73 -10.46
N TRP A 99 7.57 3.18 -9.83
CA TRP A 99 7.51 4.28 -8.86
C TRP A 99 6.96 5.56 -9.49
N GLN A 100 7.31 5.87 -10.75
CA GLN A 100 6.74 6.99 -11.49
C GLN A 100 5.24 6.80 -11.73
N GLU A 101 4.80 5.61 -12.13
CA GLU A 101 3.38 5.30 -12.32
C GLU A 101 2.58 5.50 -11.02
N MET A 102 3.04 4.92 -9.91
CA MET A 102 2.36 5.02 -8.61
C MET A 102 2.35 6.44 -8.05
N THR A 103 3.47 7.17 -8.16
CA THR A 103 3.53 8.57 -7.70
C THR A 103 2.71 9.51 -8.58
N ASN A 104 2.66 9.28 -9.90
CA ASN A 104 1.78 10.02 -10.80
C ASN A 104 0.31 9.74 -10.51
N PHE A 105 -0.07 8.47 -10.31
CA PHE A 105 -1.43 8.10 -9.90
C PHE A 105 -1.84 8.82 -8.62
N ARG A 106 -0.99 8.78 -7.58
CA ARG A 106 -1.25 9.50 -6.33
C ARG A 106 -1.40 11.00 -6.54
N ASN A 107 -0.49 11.63 -7.27
CA ASN A 107 -0.49 13.09 -7.44
C ASN A 107 -1.65 13.56 -8.32
N LYS A 108 -1.83 12.94 -9.49
CA LYS A 108 -2.76 13.40 -10.52
C LYS A 108 -4.18 12.95 -10.27
N ILE A 109 -4.38 11.72 -9.80
CA ILE A 109 -5.73 11.18 -9.63
C ILE A 109 -6.20 11.35 -8.18
N VAL A 110 -5.42 10.87 -7.22
CA VAL A 110 -5.85 10.79 -5.82
C VAL A 110 -5.85 12.15 -5.13
N ALA A 111 -4.79 12.94 -5.29
CA ALA A 111 -4.61 14.20 -4.55
C ALA A 111 -5.22 15.43 -5.25
N HIS A 112 -5.08 15.52 -6.58
CA HIS A 112 -5.45 16.73 -7.33
C HIS A 112 -6.63 16.57 -8.29
N PHE A 113 -7.07 15.34 -8.57
CA PHE A 113 -8.11 15.02 -9.54
C PHE A 113 -7.98 15.80 -10.87
N ASP A 114 -6.91 15.50 -11.60
CA ASP A 114 -6.67 15.98 -12.97
C ASP A 114 -7.58 15.19 -13.93
N SER A 115 -8.61 15.85 -14.47
CA SER A 115 -9.64 15.22 -15.30
C SER A 115 -9.11 14.64 -16.63
N ASP A 116 -8.05 15.23 -17.18
CA ASP A 116 -7.40 14.73 -18.39
C ASP A 116 -6.64 13.44 -18.09
N HIS A 117 -5.93 13.41 -16.95
CA HIS A 117 -5.30 12.19 -16.46
C HIS A 117 -6.32 11.15 -16.01
N PHE A 118 -7.47 11.53 -15.46
CA PHE A 118 -8.49 10.55 -15.05
C PHE A 118 -9.06 9.80 -16.26
N SER A 119 -9.27 10.51 -17.37
CA SER A 119 -9.87 9.93 -18.58
C SER A 119 -8.91 9.09 -19.41
N LYS A 120 -7.60 9.37 -19.33
CA LYS A 120 -6.55 8.74 -20.16
C LYS A 120 -5.52 7.94 -19.37
N GLY A 121 -5.50 8.12 -18.06
CA GLY A 121 -4.51 7.55 -17.16
C GLY A 121 -4.78 6.09 -16.87
N ILE A 122 -3.71 5.40 -16.49
CA ILE A 122 -3.74 3.99 -16.11
C ILE A 122 -3.64 3.94 -14.59
N THR A 123 -4.53 3.17 -13.96
CA THR A 123 -4.36 2.80 -12.55
C THR A 123 -3.20 1.80 -12.48
N PRO A 124 -2.11 2.08 -11.75
CA PRO A 124 -0.97 1.19 -11.67
C PRO A 124 -1.36 -0.12 -10.98
N SER A 125 -0.66 -1.21 -11.28
CA SER A 125 -0.86 -2.45 -10.53
C SER A 125 -0.41 -2.27 -9.07
N PHE A 126 -1.25 -2.66 -8.12
CA PHE A 126 -0.91 -2.63 -6.69
C PHE A 126 -0.16 -3.88 -6.23
N GLU A 127 0.04 -4.88 -7.09
CA GLU A 127 0.75 -6.11 -6.72
C GLU A 127 2.22 -5.85 -6.39
N LEU A 128 2.92 -5.04 -7.20
CA LEU A 128 4.32 -4.70 -6.93
C LEU A 128 4.43 -3.81 -5.68
N ALA A 129 3.44 -2.94 -5.42
CA ALA A 129 3.34 -2.18 -4.17
C ALA A 129 3.13 -3.09 -2.95
N MET A 130 2.30 -4.13 -3.06
CA MET A 130 2.10 -5.10 -1.98
C MET A 130 3.36 -5.90 -1.70
N LYS A 131 4.01 -6.44 -2.74
CA LYS A 131 5.27 -7.18 -2.58
C LYS A 131 6.36 -6.29 -1.96
N SER A 132 6.56 -5.08 -2.48
CA SER A 132 7.56 -4.14 -1.95
C SER A 132 7.25 -3.75 -0.49
N SER A 133 5.98 -3.54 -0.15
CA SER A 133 5.54 -3.27 1.23
C SER A 133 5.83 -4.42 2.17
N ALA A 134 5.53 -5.66 1.77
CA ALA A 134 5.80 -6.85 2.58
C ALA A 134 7.31 -7.04 2.84
N ILE A 135 8.14 -6.81 1.82
CA ILE A 135 9.60 -6.89 1.92
C ILE A 135 10.13 -5.81 2.87
N ALA A 136 9.73 -4.56 2.67
CA ALA A 136 10.15 -3.44 3.51
C ALA A 136 9.73 -3.63 4.97
N HIS A 137 8.49 -4.06 5.19
CA HIS A 137 7.97 -4.30 6.54
C HIS A 137 8.75 -5.39 7.26
N ARG A 138 9.02 -6.52 6.59
CA ARG A 138 9.83 -7.59 7.15
C ARG A 138 11.24 -7.10 7.48
N TYR A 139 11.90 -6.40 6.55
CA TYR A 139 13.24 -5.87 6.75
C TYR A 139 13.30 -4.94 7.97
N LEU A 140 12.41 -3.95 8.03
CA LEU A 140 12.36 -2.99 9.13
C LEU A 140 12.08 -3.65 10.49
N ARG A 141 11.25 -4.70 10.51
CA ARG A 141 10.99 -5.48 11.73
C ARG A 141 12.23 -6.24 12.20
N GLU A 142 13.00 -6.82 11.28
CA GLU A 142 14.22 -7.56 11.59
C GLU A 142 15.34 -6.65 12.10
N GLU A 143 15.31 -5.38 11.73
CA GLU A 143 16.22 -4.34 12.24
C GLU A 143 15.83 -3.82 13.63
N PHE A 144 14.66 -4.18 14.18
CA PHE A 144 14.31 -3.75 15.54
C PHE A 144 15.28 -4.33 16.59
N PRO A 145 15.75 -3.51 17.54
CA PRO A 145 16.51 -4.00 18.68
C PRO A 145 15.75 -5.10 19.44
N ARG A 146 16.47 -6.10 19.97
CA ARG A 146 15.87 -7.25 20.68
C ARG A 146 14.98 -6.89 21.87
N ASN A 147 15.17 -5.70 22.44
CA ASN A 147 14.40 -5.18 23.57
C ASN A 147 13.11 -4.43 23.14
N VAL A 148 12.87 -4.25 21.84
CA VAL A 148 11.62 -3.66 21.33
C VAL A 148 10.56 -4.76 21.21
N ASN A 149 9.48 -4.63 21.97
CA ASN A 149 8.32 -5.51 21.85
C ASN A 149 7.41 -5.04 20.70
N TYR A 150 7.71 -5.48 19.48
CA TYR A 150 6.88 -5.16 18.33
C TYR A 150 5.52 -5.89 18.38
N THR A 151 4.43 -5.12 18.48
CA THR A 151 3.05 -5.63 18.60
C THR A 151 2.26 -5.60 17.29
N GLY A 152 2.86 -5.12 16.20
CA GLY A 152 2.19 -5.02 14.91
C GLY A 152 2.18 -6.33 14.10
N PRO A 153 1.73 -6.28 12.83
CA PRO A 153 1.65 -7.43 11.95
C PRO A 153 2.98 -8.17 11.76
N LYS A 154 3.02 -9.50 11.89
CA LYS A 154 4.23 -10.29 11.56
C LYS A 154 4.35 -10.62 10.05
N CYS A 155 3.23 -10.60 9.35
CA CYS A 155 3.14 -10.82 7.91
C CYS A 155 2.08 -9.87 7.37
N LEU A 156 2.46 -8.97 6.46
CA LEU A 156 1.50 -8.00 5.94
C LEU A 156 0.40 -8.66 5.12
N ASP A 157 0.72 -9.71 4.37
CA ASP A 157 -0.26 -10.45 3.59
C ASP A 157 -1.33 -11.10 4.47
N ASP A 158 -0.90 -11.82 5.52
CA ASP A 158 -1.84 -12.48 6.45
C ASP A 158 -2.69 -11.46 7.19
N TYR A 159 -2.07 -10.36 7.63
CA TYR A 159 -2.77 -9.26 8.28
C TYR A 159 -3.84 -8.65 7.37
N GLY A 160 -3.48 -8.29 6.14
CA GLY A 160 -4.41 -7.69 5.18
C GLY A 160 -5.56 -8.63 4.84
N ARG A 161 -5.26 -9.91 4.54
CA ARG A 161 -6.28 -10.94 4.29
C ARG A 161 -7.21 -11.14 5.48
N LYS A 162 -6.68 -11.15 6.71
CA LYS A 162 -7.49 -11.29 7.92
C LYS A 162 -8.41 -10.11 8.12
N VAL A 163 -7.94 -8.88 7.91
CA VAL A 163 -8.79 -7.69 7.99
C VAL A 163 -9.88 -7.74 6.91
N ALA A 164 -9.52 -8.05 5.68
CA ALA A 164 -10.48 -8.15 4.57
C ALA A 164 -11.57 -9.22 4.84
N SER A 165 -11.18 -10.38 5.38
CA SER A 165 -12.11 -11.41 5.83
C SER A 165 -13.09 -10.89 6.89
N LEU A 166 -12.61 -10.13 7.87
CA LEU A 166 -13.45 -9.54 8.90
C LEU A 166 -14.41 -8.49 8.32
N VAL A 167 -13.94 -7.64 7.41
CA VAL A 167 -14.79 -6.66 6.70
C VAL A 167 -15.94 -7.37 5.99
N VAL A 168 -15.64 -8.38 5.16
CA VAL A 168 -16.67 -9.13 4.43
C VAL A 168 -17.64 -9.83 5.39
N SER A 169 -17.14 -10.43 6.47
CA SER A 169 -18.00 -11.13 7.45
C SER A 169 -19.05 -10.23 8.12
N LYS A 170 -18.81 -8.93 8.17
CA LYS A 170 -19.73 -7.95 8.77
C LYS A 170 -20.70 -7.34 7.76
N LEU A 171 -20.44 -7.50 6.47
CA LEU A 171 -21.31 -7.01 5.40
C LEU A 171 -22.33 -8.07 4.94
N MET A 172 -22.03 -9.35 5.14
CA MET A 172 -22.87 -10.47 4.71
C MET A 172 -23.80 -10.99 5.82
N VAL A 173 -24.31 -10.10 6.67
CA VAL A 173 -25.21 -10.40 7.80
C VAL A 173 -26.65 -10.13 7.40
#